data_AF-L8B0U1-F1
#
_entry.id   AF-L8B0U1-F1
#
_cell.length_a   1.000
_cell.length_b   1.000
_cell.length_c   1.000
_cell.angle_alpha   90.00
_cell.angle_beta   90.00
_cell.angle_gamma   90.00
#
_symmetry.space_group_name_H-M   'P 1'
#
loop_
_entity.id
_entity.type
_entity.pdbx_description
1 polymer ?
#
loop_
_entity_poly.entity_id
_entity_poly.type
_entity_poly.pdbx_seq_one_letter_code
_entity_poly.pdbx_strand_id
1 'polypeptide(L)'
;MEFRLNWVVLFALLQGVQGEEKLVESGGGLVQPGGSLRLSCVGSGFTFSSYEISWVRQAPGKGLEWLAVISTSGVGTYYADSVKGRFTSSKDNSQNTAYLQMNRVRTEDTARYYCARGPRYSGYGLDLWGPGVEVVVSSAPKTAPSVYPLAPCSRDTSGPNVALGCLASSYFPEPVTVTWNSGALSSGVHTFPSVLQPSGLYSLSSMVTVPASSLSSKSYTCNVNHPATTTKVDKRVGTKTKPPCPICPACESPGPSVFIFPPKPKDTLMISRTPQVTCVVVDVSQENPEVQFSWYVDGVEVHTAQTRPKEEQFNSTYRVVSVLPIQHQDWLNGKEFKCKVNNKDLPAPITRIISKAKGQTREPQVYTLPPHAEELSRSKVSITCLVIGFYPPDIDVEWQRNGQPEPEGNYRTTPPQQDVDGTYFLYSKFSVDKASWQGGGIFQCAVMHEALHNHYTQKSISKTPGK
;
A
#
# COMPACT_ATOMS: atom_id res chain seq x y z
N MET A 1 -40.68 66.43 9.60
CA MET A 1 -40.45 66.53 11.05
C MET A 1 -39.87 65.19 11.49
N GLU A 2 -38.74 64.99 12.15
CA GLU A 2 -37.65 65.80 12.72
C GLU A 2 -36.74 64.72 13.37
N PHE A 3 -35.55 64.43 12.83
CA PHE A 3 -34.25 64.77 13.43
C PHE A 3 -34.06 64.39 14.92
N ARG A 4 -33.25 63.35 15.23
CA ARG A 4 -31.86 63.46 15.75
C ARG A 4 -31.39 62.22 16.54
N LEU A 5 -30.09 61.99 16.33
CA LEU A 5 -29.20 60.96 16.85
C LEU A 5 -28.54 61.43 18.17
N ASN A 6 -28.23 60.46 19.05
CA ASN A 6 -27.09 60.41 19.99
C ASN A 6 -26.79 61.62 20.90
N TRP A 7 -27.01 61.45 22.21
CA TRP A 7 -26.08 61.88 23.27
C TRP A 7 -25.90 60.74 24.28
N VAL A 8 -24.76 60.09 24.14
CA VAL A 8 -24.16 59.20 25.13
C VAL A 8 -23.60 60.06 26.28
N VAL A 9 -23.47 59.45 27.46
CA VAL A 9 -22.54 59.81 28.55
C VAL A 9 -22.94 61.01 29.45
N LEU A 10 -23.46 60.72 30.65
CA LEU A 10 -22.83 61.07 31.95
C LEU A 10 -23.79 60.73 33.12
N PHE A 11 -23.93 59.45 33.44
CA PHE A 11 -24.07 59.04 34.85
C PHE A 11 -23.27 57.76 35.04
N ALA A 12 -22.02 58.01 35.44
CA ALA A 12 -21.05 57.08 35.96
C ALA A 12 -21.70 56.16 37.03
N LEU A 13 -21.58 54.84 36.83
CA LEU A 13 -20.64 53.97 37.53
C LEU A 13 -21.00 53.75 39.00
N LEU A 14 -21.50 52.55 39.30
CA LEU A 14 -21.03 51.62 40.35
C LEU A 14 -22.11 50.55 40.61
N GLN A 15 -22.35 49.69 39.62
CA GLN A 15 -22.68 48.30 39.94
C GLN A 15 -21.57 47.48 39.30
N GLY A 16 -20.68 46.99 40.16
CA GLY A 16 -19.52 46.22 39.74
C GLY A 16 -19.96 45.09 38.83
N VAL A 17 -19.38 45.04 37.65
CA VAL A 17 -19.24 43.80 36.91
C VAL A 17 -18.41 42.91 37.83
N GLN A 18 -19.05 42.13 38.69
CA GLN A 18 -18.37 41.04 39.40
C GLN A 18 -17.91 40.08 38.31
N GLY A 19 -16.67 40.25 37.89
CA GLY A 19 -16.01 39.28 37.03
C GLY A 19 -16.07 37.92 37.71
N GLU A 20 -16.31 36.88 36.91
CA GLU A 20 -16.35 35.50 37.36
C GLU A 20 -15.12 35.17 38.23
N GLU A 21 -15.35 34.66 39.44
CA GLU A 21 -14.29 34.25 40.35
C GLU A 21 -13.56 33.03 39.77
N LYS A 22 -12.26 33.16 39.50
CA LYS A 22 -11.45 32.05 38.96
C LYS A 22 -10.01 32.10 39.42
N LEU A 23 -9.39 30.94 39.40
CA LEU A 23 -7.97 30.70 39.65
C LEU A 23 -7.35 30.08 38.41
N VAL A 24 -6.14 30.50 38.05
CA VAL A 24 -5.41 29.96 36.88
C VAL A 24 -3.95 29.72 37.25
N GLU A 25 -3.51 28.46 37.21
CA GLU A 25 -2.14 28.06 37.45
C GLU A 25 -1.27 28.11 36.19
N SER A 26 0.02 28.42 36.36
CA SER A 26 1.03 28.35 35.30
C SER A 26 2.43 28.05 35.86
N GLY A 27 3.41 27.84 34.99
CA GLY A 27 4.81 27.59 35.37
C GLY A 27 5.17 26.12 35.66
N GLY A 28 4.24 25.18 35.42
CA GLY A 28 4.54 23.75 35.45
C GLY A 28 5.24 23.26 34.19
N GLY A 29 5.53 21.95 34.14
CA GLY A 29 6.26 21.32 33.04
C GLY A 29 7.27 20.26 33.51
N LEU A 30 8.19 19.90 32.62
CA LEU A 30 9.22 18.91 32.87
C LEU A 30 10.45 19.52 33.56
N VAL A 31 10.87 18.90 34.65
CA VAL A 31 12.07 19.24 35.41
C VAL A 31 12.86 17.98 35.73
N GLN A 32 14.18 18.07 35.80
CA GLN A 32 15.02 16.95 36.22
C GLN A 32 14.98 16.77 37.75
N PRO A 33 15.15 15.54 38.26
CA PRO A 33 15.32 15.29 39.68
C PRO A 33 16.45 16.14 40.28
N GLY A 34 16.21 16.73 41.45
CA GLY A 34 17.13 17.67 42.10
C GLY A 34 17.03 19.12 41.62
N GLY A 35 16.30 19.37 40.52
CA GLY A 35 16.05 20.72 40.01
C GLY A 35 15.07 21.54 40.87
N SER A 36 14.74 22.72 40.35
CA SER A 36 13.76 23.63 40.96
C SER A 36 12.81 24.17 39.91
N LEU A 37 11.55 24.40 40.28
CA LEU A 37 10.56 25.09 39.46
C LEU A 37 9.69 26.00 40.31
N ARG A 38 9.01 26.96 39.68
CA ARG A 38 8.12 27.91 40.35
C ARG A 38 6.76 27.90 39.67
N LEU A 39 5.75 27.44 40.40
CA LEU A 39 4.37 27.57 39.96
C LEU A 39 3.83 28.94 40.36
N SER A 40 2.94 29.49 39.54
CA SER A 40 2.14 30.67 39.88
C SER A 40 0.65 30.34 39.76
N CYS A 41 -0.16 31.04 40.54
CA CYS A 41 -1.61 30.92 40.54
C CYS A 41 -2.19 32.33 40.61
N VAL A 42 -2.86 32.75 39.54
CA VAL A 42 -3.44 34.10 39.40
C VAL A 42 -4.94 34.02 39.67
N GLY A 43 -5.44 34.88 40.55
CA GLY A 43 -6.87 35.03 40.79
C GLY A 43 -7.50 36.18 40.03
N SER A 44 -8.77 36.04 39.66
CA SER A 44 -9.62 37.16 39.22
C SER A 44 -11.02 37.05 39.84
N GLY A 45 -11.72 38.17 39.96
CA GLY A 45 -13.07 38.23 40.56
C GLY A 45 -13.08 38.36 42.09
N PHE A 46 -11.94 38.18 42.76
CA PHE A 46 -11.79 38.33 44.21
C PHE A 46 -10.37 38.78 44.59
N THR A 47 -10.18 39.19 45.85
CA THR A 47 -8.91 39.71 46.37
C THR A 47 -8.21 38.69 47.27
N PHE A 48 -6.97 38.36 46.95
CA PHE A 48 -6.14 37.40 47.69
C PHE A 48 -5.86 37.80 49.15
N SER A 49 -5.96 39.08 49.51
CA SER A 49 -5.82 39.54 50.90
C SER A 49 -6.97 39.11 51.81
N SER A 50 -8.10 38.70 51.25
CA SER A 50 -9.28 38.25 52.01
C SER A 50 -9.31 36.74 52.25
N TYR A 51 -8.48 35.97 51.54
CA TYR A 51 -8.53 34.50 51.53
C TYR A 51 -7.17 33.86 51.78
N GLU A 52 -7.22 32.64 52.30
CA GLU A 52 -6.06 31.76 52.37
C GLU A 52 -5.95 31.01 51.05
N ILE A 53 -4.71 30.78 50.60
CA ILE A 53 -4.45 30.05 49.37
C ILE A 53 -3.70 28.78 49.72
N SER A 54 -4.30 27.64 49.36
CA SER A 54 -3.72 26.32 49.53
C SER A 54 -3.16 25.79 48.23
N TRP A 55 -2.09 25.02 48.33
CA TRP A 55 -1.55 24.20 47.25
C TRP A 55 -1.85 22.74 47.55
N VAL A 56 -2.40 22.05 46.57
CA VAL A 56 -2.79 20.64 46.64
C VAL A 56 -2.23 19.94 45.41
N ARG A 57 -1.75 18.71 45.55
CA ARG A 57 -1.37 17.90 44.38
C ARG A 57 -2.18 16.62 44.27
N GLN A 58 -2.28 16.13 43.05
CA GLN A 58 -2.82 14.81 42.74
C GLN A 58 -1.82 14.06 41.88
N ALA A 59 -1.17 13.05 42.47
CA ALA A 59 -0.31 12.15 41.72
C ALA A 59 -1.16 11.14 40.93
N PRO A 60 -0.68 10.66 39.76
CA PRO A 60 -1.40 9.65 38.99
C PRO A 60 -1.77 8.41 39.83
N GLY A 61 -3.05 8.04 39.86
CA GLY A 61 -3.56 6.90 40.63
C GLY A 61 -3.66 7.13 42.14
N LYS A 62 -3.38 8.33 42.66
CA LYS A 62 -3.53 8.70 44.08
C LYS A 62 -4.63 9.75 44.28
N GLY A 63 -5.08 9.88 45.52
CA GLY A 63 -5.99 10.94 45.94
C GLY A 63 -5.32 12.31 46.01
N LEU A 64 -6.10 13.33 46.37
CA LEU A 64 -5.59 14.68 46.63
C LEU A 64 -4.73 14.70 47.90
N GLU A 65 -3.57 15.34 47.82
CA GLU A 65 -2.64 15.57 48.92
C GLU A 65 -2.46 17.07 49.11
N TRP A 66 -2.85 17.59 50.28
CA TRP A 66 -2.60 18.99 50.65
C TRP A 66 -1.11 19.19 50.93
N LEU A 67 -0.54 20.28 50.42
CA LEU A 67 0.91 20.53 50.49
C LEU A 67 1.28 21.75 51.34
N ALA A 68 0.56 22.84 51.16
CA ALA A 68 0.85 24.08 51.88
C ALA A 68 -0.37 25.00 51.89
N VAL A 69 -0.44 25.87 52.90
CA VAL A 69 -1.35 27.02 52.93
C VAL A 69 -0.59 28.28 53.30
N ILE A 70 -0.96 29.39 52.67
CA ILE A 70 -0.48 30.72 53.02
C ILE A 70 -1.65 31.58 53.51
N SER A 71 -1.43 32.25 54.65
CA SER A 71 -2.43 33.06 55.34
C SER A 71 -2.89 34.26 54.50
N THR A 72 -3.99 34.88 54.92
CA THR A 72 -4.52 36.10 54.28
C THR A 72 -3.49 37.24 54.22
N SER A 73 -2.63 37.37 55.24
CA SER A 73 -1.57 38.39 55.30
C SER A 73 -0.32 38.04 54.46
N GLY A 74 -0.17 36.80 53.99
CA GLY A 74 1.02 36.36 53.27
C GLY A 74 2.23 36.02 54.15
N VAL A 75 2.09 36.08 55.48
CA VAL A 75 3.20 35.87 56.44
C VAL A 75 3.19 34.46 57.03
N GLY A 76 2.02 33.96 57.45
CA GLY A 76 1.90 32.64 58.04
C GLY A 76 1.83 31.57 56.95
N THR A 77 2.75 30.60 56.96
CA THR A 77 2.73 29.47 56.03
C THR A 77 2.82 28.16 56.80
N TYR A 78 1.99 27.19 56.41
CA TYR A 78 2.06 25.82 56.92
C TYR A 78 2.33 24.89 55.76
N TYR A 79 3.12 23.85 56.00
CA TYR A 79 3.54 22.87 55.02
C TYR A 79 3.23 21.46 55.52
N ALA A 80 2.82 20.60 54.61
CA ALA A 80 2.76 19.17 54.85
C ALA A 80 4.18 18.60 55.03
N ASP A 81 4.31 17.57 55.85
CA ASP A 81 5.60 16.95 56.15
C ASP A 81 6.31 16.41 54.88
N SER A 82 5.54 16.01 53.85
CA SER A 82 6.06 15.50 52.59
C SER A 82 6.89 16.51 51.78
N VAL A 83 6.62 17.81 51.96
CA VAL A 83 7.26 18.91 51.20
C VAL A 83 8.02 19.91 52.07
N LYS A 84 7.89 19.79 53.39
CA LYS A 84 8.51 20.67 54.37
C LYS A 84 10.04 20.74 54.17
N GLY A 85 10.57 21.96 54.14
CA GLY A 85 11.99 22.23 53.90
C GLY A 85 12.45 22.13 52.43
N ARG A 86 11.56 21.73 51.51
CA ARG A 86 11.84 21.68 50.07
C ARG A 86 11.02 22.70 49.28
N PHE A 87 9.76 22.87 49.64
CA PHE A 87 8.85 23.80 48.96
C PHE A 87 8.64 25.06 49.79
N THR A 88 8.36 26.17 49.11
CA THR A 88 8.09 27.47 49.72
C THR A 88 6.90 28.11 49.04
N SER A 89 5.83 28.33 49.80
CA SER A 89 4.65 29.04 49.32
C SER A 89 4.78 30.53 49.63
N SER A 90 4.46 31.38 48.66
CA SER A 90 4.46 32.83 48.82
C SER A 90 3.27 33.45 48.09
N LYS A 91 2.93 34.69 48.45
CA LYS A 91 1.76 35.38 47.92
C LYS A 91 2.07 36.85 47.69
N ASP A 92 1.63 37.36 46.55
CA ASP A 92 1.64 38.77 46.22
C ASP A 92 0.20 39.26 46.09
N ASN A 93 -0.25 39.99 47.12
CA ASN A 93 -1.60 40.56 47.16
C ASN A 93 -1.80 41.69 46.14
N SER A 94 -0.73 42.38 45.72
CA SER A 94 -0.83 43.47 44.75
C SER A 94 -1.08 42.95 43.34
N GLN A 95 -0.48 41.79 43.02
CA GLN A 95 -0.63 41.09 41.74
C GLN A 95 -1.73 40.02 41.77
N ASN A 96 -2.44 39.88 42.90
CA ASN A 96 -3.44 38.84 43.12
C ASN A 96 -2.95 37.42 42.73
N THR A 97 -1.69 37.13 43.08
CA THR A 97 -0.97 35.94 42.60
C THR A 97 -0.31 35.21 43.76
N ALA A 98 -0.45 33.88 43.82
CA ALA A 98 0.30 33.02 44.72
C ALA A 98 1.38 32.25 43.96
N TYR A 99 2.44 31.88 44.64
CA TYR A 99 3.53 31.11 44.08
C TYR A 99 3.85 29.90 44.95
N LEU A 100 4.29 28.83 44.30
CA LEU A 100 4.91 27.67 44.95
C LEU A 100 6.28 27.45 44.35
N GLN A 101 7.32 27.82 45.10
CA GLN A 101 8.70 27.53 44.75
C GLN A 101 9.02 26.11 45.22
N MET A 102 9.31 25.22 44.29
CA MET A 102 9.64 23.82 44.56
C MET A 102 11.14 23.64 44.33
N ASN A 103 11.89 23.28 45.37
CA ASN A 103 13.33 23.03 45.27
C ASN A 103 13.66 21.57 45.57
N ARG A 104 14.72 21.05 44.95
CA ARG A 104 15.17 19.65 45.11
C ARG A 104 14.00 18.69 44.87
N VAL A 105 13.33 18.89 43.74
CA VAL A 105 12.17 18.08 43.34
C VAL A 105 12.59 16.64 43.09
N ARG A 106 11.75 15.71 43.49
CA ARG A 106 11.98 14.27 43.39
C ARG A 106 10.98 13.66 42.41
N THR A 107 11.26 12.46 41.92
CA THR A 107 10.34 11.75 41.00
C THR A 107 8.93 11.56 41.61
N GLU A 108 8.85 11.35 42.92
CA GLU A 108 7.62 11.27 43.72
C GLU A 108 6.78 12.56 43.73
N ASP A 109 7.37 13.70 43.38
CA ASP A 109 6.67 14.98 43.28
C ASP A 109 5.96 15.17 41.93
N THR A 110 6.03 14.18 41.02
CA THR A 110 5.27 14.20 39.75
C THR A 110 3.77 14.12 40.02
N ALA A 111 3.05 15.19 39.72
CA ALA A 111 1.63 15.32 40.00
C ALA A 111 1.02 16.50 39.23
N ARG A 112 -0.31 16.57 39.22
CA ARG A 112 -1.03 17.81 38.91
C ARG A 112 -1.16 18.65 40.18
N TYR A 113 -0.77 19.92 40.10
CA TYR A 113 -0.77 20.86 41.22
C TYR A 113 -1.89 21.87 41.04
N TYR A 114 -2.73 21.99 42.06
CA TYR A 114 -3.86 22.88 42.12
C TYR A 114 -3.58 23.96 43.16
N CYS A 115 -3.99 25.19 42.86
CA CYS A 115 -4.22 26.20 43.87
C CYS A 115 -5.70 26.24 44.20
N ALA A 116 -6.00 26.40 45.49
CA ALA A 116 -7.35 26.45 45.99
C ALA A 116 -7.51 27.58 47.01
N ARG A 117 -8.66 28.23 46.98
CA ARG A 117 -9.06 29.26 47.93
C ARG A 117 -9.73 28.60 49.14
N GLY A 118 -9.43 29.13 50.32
CA GLY A 118 -10.12 28.79 51.57
C GLY A 118 -10.49 30.03 52.38
N PRO A 119 -11.61 30.02 53.13
CA PRO A 119 -11.95 31.09 54.04
C PRO A 119 -11.00 31.15 55.23
N ARG A 120 -10.84 32.37 55.76
CA ARG A 120 -9.97 32.68 56.89
C ARG A 120 -10.34 31.82 58.11
N TYR A 121 -9.39 31.09 58.67
CA TYR A 121 -9.55 30.19 59.84
C TYR A 121 -10.37 28.91 59.63
N SER A 122 -10.68 28.48 58.40
CA SER A 122 -11.36 27.20 58.17
C SER A 122 -10.36 26.08 57.88
N GLY A 123 -10.36 25.03 58.71
CA GLY A 123 -9.52 23.84 58.51
C GLY A 123 -10.06 22.84 57.48
N TYR A 124 -11.23 23.07 56.88
CA TYR A 124 -11.99 22.00 56.21
C TYR A 124 -12.77 22.38 54.95
N GLY A 125 -12.61 23.59 54.39
CA GLY A 125 -13.37 24.00 53.19
C GLY A 125 -12.53 24.73 52.15
N LEU A 126 -12.23 24.08 51.03
CA LEU A 126 -11.65 24.71 49.85
C LEU A 126 -12.78 24.96 48.83
N ASP A 127 -13.13 26.22 48.60
CA ASP A 127 -14.37 26.61 47.92
C ASP A 127 -14.18 26.96 46.43
N LEU A 128 -12.98 27.37 46.03
CA LEU A 128 -12.63 27.65 44.63
C LEU A 128 -11.30 26.98 44.28
N TRP A 129 -11.24 26.29 43.14
CA TRP A 129 -10.06 25.56 42.66
C TRP A 129 -9.68 26.05 41.27
N GLY A 130 -8.38 26.12 40.99
CA GLY A 130 -7.90 26.27 39.62
C GLY A 130 -7.96 24.95 38.83
N PRO A 131 -7.82 25.02 37.50
CA PRO A 131 -7.76 23.82 36.64
C PRO A 131 -6.54 22.93 36.91
N GLY A 132 -5.53 23.47 37.61
CA GLY A 132 -4.30 22.80 37.96
C GLY A 132 -3.29 22.78 36.81
N VAL A 133 -2.02 22.63 37.18
CA VAL A 133 -0.89 22.57 36.26
C VAL A 133 -0.08 21.29 36.47
N GLU A 134 0.35 20.68 35.38
CA GLU A 134 1.09 19.43 35.42
C GLU A 134 2.59 19.67 35.65
N VAL A 135 3.16 18.91 36.58
CA VAL A 135 4.59 18.91 36.86
C VAL A 135 5.10 17.48 36.73
N VAL A 136 6.07 17.29 35.83
CA VAL A 136 6.70 15.99 35.58
C VAL A 136 8.14 16.06 36.01
N VAL A 137 8.54 15.21 36.95
CA VAL A 137 9.93 15.13 37.42
C VAL A 137 10.57 13.87 36.85
N SER A 138 11.38 14.02 35.80
CA SER A 138 11.98 12.89 35.10
C SER A 138 13.30 13.25 34.47
N SER A 139 14.23 12.28 34.43
CA SER A 139 15.47 12.35 33.66
C SER A 139 15.32 11.81 32.24
N ALA A 140 14.12 11.34 31.87
CA ALA A 140 13.86 10.81 30.54
C ALA A 140 14.02 11.89 29.46
N PRO A 141 14.60 11.54 28.29
CA PRO A 141 14.75 12.48 27.19
C PRO A 141 13.38 12.91 26.64
N LYS A 142 13.30 14.16 26.19
CA LYS A 142 12.12 14.66 25.48
C LYS A 142 12.01 13.96 24.14
N THR A 143 10.87 13.34 23.87
CA THR A 143 10.61 12.57 22.65
C THR A 143 9.41 13.14 21.93
N ALA A 144 9.57 13.44 20.64
CA ALA A 144 8.50 13.99 19.82
C ALA A 144 7.47 12.90 19.44
N PRO A 145 6.17 13.25 19.29
CA PRO A 145 5.15 12.28 18.90
C PRO A 145 5.34 11.80 17.47
N SER A 146 5.19 10.49 17.29
CA SER A 146 4.94 9.88 15.98
C SER A 146 3.44 9.88 15.71
N VAL A 147 3.03 10.51 14.61
CA VAL A 147 1.60 10.69 14.28
C VAL A 147 1.16 9.74 13.17
N TYR A 148 0.20 8.89 13.49
CA TYR A 148 -0.35 7.88 12.58
C TYR A 148 -1.82 8.18 12.26
N PRO A 149 -2.22 8.16 10.97
CA PRO A 149 -3.61 8.32 10.59
C PRO A 149 -4.39 7.02 10.86
N LEU A 150 -5.55 7.14 11.49
CA LEU A 150 -6.52 6.06 11.69
C LEU A 150 -7.63 6.22 10.66
N ALA A 151 -7.49 5.52 9.54
CA ALA A 151 -8.45 5.53 8.45
C ALA A 151 -9.41 4.32 8.55
N PRO A 152 -10.70 4.49 8.19
CA PRO A 152 -11.67 3.41 8.15
C PRO A 152 -11.25 2.36 7.11
N CYS A 153 -11.39 1.07 7.47
CA CYS A 153 -11.21 -0.04 6.54
C CYS A 153 -12.46 -0.17 5.64
N SER A 154 -12.29 -0.61 4.39
CA SER A 154 -13.32 -0.66 3.33
C SER A 154 -14.59 -1.48 3.63
N ARG A 155 -14.74 -2.07 4.83
CA ARG A 155 -15.87 -2.92 5.21
C ARG A 155 -17.01 -2.19 5.93
N ASP A 156 -16.79 -0.98 6.47
CA ASP A 156 -17.76 -0.28 7.32
C ASP A 156 -18.23 1.07 6.76
N THR A 157 -18.54 1.16 5.45
CA THR A 157 -19.15 2.36 4.86
C THR A 157 -20.66 2.22 4.64
N SER A 158 -21.33 1.24 5.25
CA SER A 158 -22.79 1.07 5.16
C SER A 158 -23.59 2.02 6.05
N GLY A 159 -22.94 2.70 7.00
CA GLY A 159 -23.55 3.70 7.87
C GLY A 159 -23.51 5.13 7.28
N PRO A 160 -24.42 6.04 7.71
CA PRO A 160 -24.46 7.42 7.22
C PRO A 160 -23.22 8.24 7.63
N ASN A 161 -22.55 7.84 8.71
CA ASN A 161 -21.39 8.52 9.28
C ASN A 161 -20.21 7.56 9.39
N VAL A 162 -19.00 8.09 9.25
CA VAL A 162 -17.74 7.37 9.32
C VAL A 162 -16.81 8.06 10.31
N ALA A 163 -16.12 7.29 11.14
CA ALA A 163 -15.11 7.79 12.06
C ALA A 163 -13.73 7.78 11.39
N LEU A 164 -13.04 8.92 11.49
CA LEU A 164 -11.63 9.11 11.14
C LEU A 164 -10.87 9.37 12.43
N GLY A 165 -9.57 9.10 12.47
CA GLY A 165 -8.76 9.42 13.64
C GLY A 165 -7.29 9.68 13.37
N CYS A 166 -6.60 10.11 14.41
CA CYS A 166 -5.16 10.23 14.49
C CYS A 166 -4.66 9.70 15.82
N LEU A 167 -3.56 8.97 15.79
CA LEU A 167 -2.85 8.48 16.94
C LEU A 167 -1.52 9.25 17.05
N ALA A 168 -1.34 10.02 18.13
CA ALA A 168 -0.05 10.57 18.49
C ALA A 168 0.59 9.64 19.52
N SER A 169 1.65 8.94 19.14
CA SER A 169 2.26 7.89 19.94
C SER A 169 3.72 8.18 20.25
N SER A 170 4.21 7.54 21.31
CA SER A 170 5.62 7.48 21.68
C SER A 170 6.26 8.84 21.96
N TYR A 171 5.51 9.74 22.61
CA TYR A 171 6.02 11.06 23.01
C TYR A 171 6.27 11.16 24.51
N PHE A 172 7.11 12.12 24.89
CA PHE A 172 7.35 12.47 26.27
C PHE A 172 7.89 13.91 26.36
N PRO A 173 7.45 14.74 27.33
CA PRO A 173 6.39 14.55 28.33
C PRO A 173 4.98 14.94 27.79
N GLU A 174 3.95 14.97 28.62
CA GLU A 174 2.68 15.67 28.31
C GLU A 174 2.82 17.21 28.42
N PRO A 175 1.94 18.02 27.79
CA PRO A 175 0.77 17.65 26.98
C PRO A 175 1.04 17.67 25.46
N VAL A 176 0.20 16.96 24.71
CA VAL A 176 0.07 17.09 23.25
C VAL A 176 -1.33 17.58 22.93
N THR A 177 -1.45 18.56 22.02
CA THR A 177 -2.74 19.04 21.54
C THR A 177 -3.00 18.52 20.12
N VAL A 178 -4.24 18.10 19.87
CA VAL A 178 -4.70 17.66 18.54
C VAL A 178 -5.91 18.47 18.13
N THR A 179 -5.82 19.13 16.98
CA THR A 179 -6.93 19.84 16.33
C THR A 179 -7.20 19.25 14.95
N TRP A 180 -8.39 19.47 14.40
CA TRP A 180 -8.73 19.03 13.05
C TRP A 180 -8.95 20.21 12.11
N ASN A 181 -8.39 20.12 10.90
CA ASN A 181 -8.40 21.16 9.87
C ASN A 181 -8.05 22.55 10.44
N SER A 182 -6.96 22.61 11.21
CA SER A 182 -6.46 23.82 11.89
C SER A 182 -7.49 24.50 12.79
N GLY A 183 -8.39 23.70 13.40
CA GLY A 183 -9.45 24.18 14.28
C GLY A 183 -10.78 24.49 13.58
N ALA A 184 -10.84 24.41 12.25
CA ALA A 184 -12.09 24.60 11.49
C ALA A 184 -13.10 23.47 11.71
N LEU A 185 -12.64 22.28 12.11
CA LEU A 185 -13.48 21.12 12.37
C LEU A 185 -13.46 20.80 13.88
N SER A 186 -14.56 21.10 14.56
CA SER A 186 -14.75 20.84 16.00
C SER A 186 -15.94 19.92 16.30
N SER A 187 -16.96 19.91 15.43
CA SER A 187 -18.13 19.04 15.59
C SER A 187 -17.78 17.57 15.37
N GLY A 188 -18.20 16.70 16.30
CA GLY A 188 -17.93 15.26 16.24
C GLY A 188 -16.49 14.85 16.57
N VAL A 189 -15.65 15.79 17.04
CA VAL A 189 -14.27 15.52 17.46
C VAL A 189 -14.25 15.02 18.91
N HIS A 190 -13.57 13.90 19.13
CA HIS A 190 -13.32 13.32 20.44
C HIS A 190 -11.83 13.02 20.58
N THR A 191 -11.14 13.75 21.45
CA THR A 191 -9.74 13.47 21.80
C THR A 191 -9.68 12.75 23.14
N PHE A 192 -9.16 11.53 23.12
CA PHE A 192 -9.04 10.69 24.31
C PHE A 192 -7.84 11.14 25.17
N PRO A 193 -7.91 10.95 26.50
CA PRO A 193 -6.78 11.21 27.39
C PRO A 193 -5.54 10.40 27.01
N SER A 194 -4.37 10.95 27.30
CA SER A 194 -3.10 10.25 27.10
C SER A 194 -2.98 9.05 28.04
N VAL A 195 -2.32 8.01 27.54
CA VAL A 195 -2.01 6.80 28.31
C VAL A 195 -0.50 6.62 28.34
N LEU A 196 0.05 6.44 29.55
CA LEU A 196 1.45 6.10 29.74
C LEU A 196 1.67 4.62 29.43
N GLN A 197 2.50 4.33 28.44
CA GLN A 197 2.83 2.96 28.05
C GLN A 197 3.94 2.37 28.94
N PRO A 198 4.10 1.03 28.99
CA PRO A 198 5.20 0.38 29.72
C PRO A 198 6.59 0.82 29.28
N SER A 199 6.72 1.36 28.06
CA SER A 199 7.96 1.96 27.54
C SER A 199 8.34 3.27 28.22
N GLY A 200 7.48 3.84 29.07
CA GLY A 200 7.66 5.15 29.69
C GLY A 200 7.28 6.33 28.79
N LEU A 201 6.67 6.07 27.62
CA LEU A 201 6.21 7.08 26.67
C LEU A 201 4.69 7.14 26.61
N TYR A 202 4.15 8.34 26.37
CA TYR A 202 2.72 8.57 26.26
C TYR A 202 2.19 8.28 24.85
N SER A 203 0.90 7.95 24.79
CA SER A 203 0.14 7.84 23.54
C SER A 203 -1.28 8.36 23.74
N LEU A 204 -1.81 9.07 22.75
CA LEU A 204 -3.17 9.57 22.75
C LEU A 204 -3.80 9.41 21.36
N SER A 205 -5.12 9.24 21.30
CA SER A 205 -5.87 9.20 20.05
C SER A 205 -6.91 10.33 20.00
N SER A 206 -7.12 10.87 18.80
CA SER A 206 -8.20 11.80 18.50
C SER A 206 -9.00 11.25 17.34
N MET A 207 -10.33 11.27 17.42
CA MET A 207 -11.22 10.84 16.36
C MET A 207 -12.19 11.95 15.99
N VAL A 208 -12.69 11.92 14.75
CA VAL A 208 -13.75 12.78 14.25
C VAL A 208 -14.76 11.97 13.46
N THR A 209 -16.03 12.18 13.75
CA THR A 209 -17.14 11.53 13.03
C THR A 209 -17.65 12.46 11.94
N VAL A 210 -17.64 12.01 10.69
CA VAL A 210 -18.02 12.82 9.51
C VAL A 210 -19.00 12.06 8.61
N PRO A 211 -19.86 12.75 7.83
CA PRO A 211 -20.76 12.08 6.90
C PRO A 211 -19.99 11.29 5.83
N ALA A 212 -20.41 10.06 5.53
CA ALA A 212 -19.72 9.18 4.58
C ALA A 212 -19.59 9.82 3.17
N SER A 213 -20.60 10.57 2.73
CA SER A 213 -20.64 11.28 1.45
C SER A 213 -19.55 12.35 1.30
N SER A 214 -19.02 12.86 2.41
CA SER A 214 -18.02 13.93 2.40
C SER A 214 -16.57 13.44 2.29
N LEU A 215 -16.32 12.13 2.41
CA LEU A 215 -14.98 11.53 2.33
C LEU A 215 -14.32 11.65 0.95
N SER A 216 -15.11 11.71 -0.13
CA SER A 216 -14.60 11.81 -1.50
C SER A 216 -14.30 13.25 -1.93
N SER A 217 -14.95 14.24 -1.32
CA SER A 217 -14.89 15.65 -1.72
C SER A 217 -14.13 16.54 -0.75
N LYS A 218 -14.03 16.16 0.53
CA LYS A 218 -13.35 16.94 1.57
C LYS A 218 -12.07 16.25 2.03
N SER A 219 -11.12 17.06 2.49
CA SER A 219 -9.90 16.58 3.13
C SER A 219 -9.95 16.81 4.63
N TYR A 220 -9.47 15.81 5.37
CA TYR A 220 -9.40 15.84 6.82
C TYR A 220 -7.94 15.72 7.23
N THR A 221 -7.46 16.66 8.03
CA THR A 221 -6.09 16.73 8.51
C THR A 221 -6.13 16.94 10.01
N CYS A 222 -5.41 16.09 10.75
CA CYS A 222 -5.18 16.33 12.17
C CYS A 222 -3.87 17.10 12.32
N ASN A 223 -3.89 18.13 13.14
CA ASN A 223 -2.74 18.97 13.47
C ASN A 223 -2.35 18.65 14.91
N VAL A 224 -1.19 18.03 15.09
CA VAL A 224 -0.65 17.61 16.37
C VAL A 224 0.46 18.57 16.77
N ASN A 225 0.36 19.15 17.96
CA ASN A 225 1.36 20.06 18.50
C ASN A 225 1.88 19.56 19.85
N HIS A 226 3.19 19.42 19.95
CA HIS A 226 3.90 19.03 21.16
C HIS A 226 4.86 20.15 21.58
N PRO A 227 4.47 21.01 22.53
CA PRO A 227 5.26 22.17 22.93
C PRO A 227 6.65 21.81 23.47
N ALA A 228 6.78 20.70 24.20
CA ALA A 228 8.02 20.35 24.88
C ALA A 228 9.19 20.07 23.92
N THR A 229 8.90 19.54 22.72
CA THR A 229 9.88 19.31 21.64
C THR A 229 9.70 20.29 20.48
N THR A 230 8.85 21.30 20.60
CA THR A 230 8.48 22.25 19.53
C THR A 230 7.98 21.58 18.25
N THR A 231 7.47 20.36 18.34
CA THR A 231 7.07 19.56 17.18
C THR A 231 5.64 19.89 16.79
N LYS A 232 5.44 20.22 15.51
CA LYS A 232 4.13 20.38 14.87
C LYS A 232 4.03 19.40 13.71
N VAL A 233 2.98 18.58 13.68
CA VAL A 233 2.76 17.59 12.63
C VAL A 233 1.35 17.71 12.10
N ASP A 234 1.24 17.96 10.80
CA ASP A 234 -0.03 17.91 10.09
C ASP A 234 -0.13 16.58 9.36
N LYS A 235 -1.12 15.75 9.72
CA LYS A 235 -1.32 14.44 9.13
C LYS A 235 -2.69 14.34 8.49
N ARG A 236 -2.70 14.12 7.18
CA ARG A 236 -3.93 13.89 6.42
C ARG A 236 -4.50 12.51 6.73
N VAL A 237 -5.78 12.45 7.05
CA VAL A 237 -6.56 11.24 7.35
C VAL A 237 -7.58 11.06 6.23
N GLY A 238 -7.15 10.41 5.14
CA GLY A 238 -8.04 9.99 4.07
C GLY A 238 -8.34 8.49 4.19
N THR A 239 -9.35 8.02 3.46
CA THR A 239 -9.30 6.63 3.00
C THR A 239 -7.93 6.45 2.36
N LYS A 240 -7.26 5.33 2.61
CA LYS A 240 -6.14 4.97 1.74
C LYS A 240 -6.73 5.00 0.34
N THR A 241 -6.46 6.05 -0.44
CA THR A 241 -6.28 5.87 -1.87
C THR A 241 -5.40 4.65 -1.91
N LYS A 242 -5.94 3.55 -2.46
CA LYS A 242 -5.21 2.31 -2.69
C LYS A 242 -3.75 2.71 -2.86
N PRO A 243 -2.84 2.30 -1.95
CA PRO A 243 -1.46 2.75 -2.08
C PRO A 243 -1.09 2.52 -3.55
N PRO A 244 -0.33 3.40 -4.23
CA PRO A 244 0.46 2.86 -5.32
C PRO A 244 1.14 1.67 -4.66
N CYS A 245 0.87 0.46 -5.18
CA CYS A 245 1.28 -0.80 -4.55
C CYS A 245 2.64 -0.57 -3.92
N PRO A 246 2.92 -1.02 -2.67
CA PRO A 246 4.26 -0.89 -2.14
C PRO A 246 5.18 -1.31 -3.27
N ILE A 247 6.05 -0.39 -3.73
CA ILE A 247 7.09 -0.77 -4.66
C ILE A 247 7.71 -1.95 -3.94
N CYS A 248 7.46 -3.15 -4.45
CA CYS A 248 8.08 -4.34 -3.92
C CYS A 248 9.55 -3.94 -3.81
N PRO A 249 10.22 -4.14 -2.66
CA PRO A 249 11.68 -3.93 -2.63
C PRO A 249 12.17 -4.61 -3.88
N ALA A 250 12.74 -3.82 -4.82
CA ALA A 250 12.88 -4.22 -6.21
C ALA A 250 13.29 -5.67 -6.16
N CYS A 251 12.42 -6.58 -6.63
CA CYS A 251 12.81 -7.98 -6.69
C CYS A 251 14.16 -7.89 -7.38
N GLU A 252 15.22 -8.43 -6.76
CA GLU A 252 16.51 -8.57 -7.44
C GLU A 252 16.21 -9.45 -8.64
N SER A 253 15.77 -8.79 -9.71
CA SER A 253 15.38 -9.41 -10.94
C SER A 253 16.72 -9.86 -11.48
N PRO A 254 16.89 -11.14 -11.82
CA PRO A 254 18.16 -11.67 -12.35
C PRO A 254 18.54 -11.08 -13.73
N GLY A 255 17.97 -9.93 -14.10
CA GLY A 255 17.99 -9.33 -15.42
C GLY A 255 16.93 -9.95 -16.33
N PRO A 256 16.80 -9.44 -17.55
CA PRO A 256 15.87 -9.97 -18.55
C PRO A 256 16.18 -11.41 -18.97
N SER A 257 15.14 -12.19 -19.24
CA SER A 257 15.23 -13.56 -19.74
C SER A 257 15.12 -13.61 -21.26
N VAL A 258 15.97 -14.44 -21.90
CA VAL A 258 16.02 -14.57 -23.38
C VAL A 258 15.63 -15.97 -23.83
N PHE A 259 14.67 -16.03 -24.74
CA PHE A 259 14.16 -17.24 -25.39
C PHE A 259 14.31 -17.13 -26.91
N ILE A 260 14.64 -18.23 -27.57
CA ILE A 260 14.69 -18.32 -29.03
C ILE A 260 13.73 -19.42 -29.48
N PHE A 261 12.96 -19.15 -30.53
CA PHE A 261 11.92 -20.03 -31.04
C PHE A 261 12.20 -20.38 -32.51
N PRO A 262 11.94 -21.63 -32.92
CA PRO A 262 12.13 -22.06 -34.29
C PRO A 262 11.08 -21.40 -35.21
N PRO A 263 11.30 -21.41 -36.53
CA PRO A 263 10.26 -21.08 -37.48
C PRO A 263 9.05 -22.00 -37.34
N LYS A 264 7.87 -21.52 -37.72
CA LYS A 264 6.69 -22.39 -37.78
C LYS A 264 6.92 -23.48 -38.84
N PRO A 265 6.58 -24.76 -38.57
CA PRO A 265 6.83 -25.85 -39.51
C PRO A 265 6.26 -25.57 -40.92
N LYS A 266 5.00 -25.11 -41.01
CA LYS A 266 4.38 -24.73 -42.28
C LYS A 266 5.17 -23.68 -43.09
N ASP A 267 5.79 -22.71 -42.41
CA ASP A 267 6.54 -21.64 -43.08
C ASP A 267 7.88 -22.16 -43.64
N THR A 268 8.43 -23.24 -43.06
CA THR A 268 9.65 -23.92 -43.57
C THR A 268 9.38 -24.90 -44.69
N LEU A 269 8.15 -25.42 -44.80
CA LEU A 269 7.79 -26.45 -45.79
C LEU A 269 7.12 -25.86 -47.05
N MET A 270 6.58 -24.63 -46.97
CA MET A 270 5.93 -23.95 -48.08
C MET A 270 6.79 -22.82 -48.67
N ILE A 271 7.11 -22.91 -49.96
CA ILE A 271 7.92 -21.90 -50.67
C ILE A 271 7.25 -20.52 -50.76
N SER A 272 5.92 -20.47 -50.69
CA SER A 272 5.14 -19.22 -50.71
C SER A 272 5.20 -18.44 -49.39
N ARG A 273 5.79 -19.03 -48.35
CA ARG A 273 5.94 -18.42 -47.03
C ARG A 273 7.40 -18.14 -46.72
N THR A 274 7.65 -17.27 -45.76
CA THR A 274 9.01 -16.92 -45.34
C THR A 274 9.24 -17.42 -43.91
N PRO A 275 10.12 -18.40 -43.69
CA PRO A 275 10.42 -18.89 -42.35
C PRO A 275 11.18 -17.82 -41.55
N GLN A 276 10.89 -17.76 -40.25
CA GLN A 276 11.41 -16.74 -39.35
C GLN A 276 11.85 -17.35 -38.03
N VAL A 277 13.10 -17.10 -37.62
CA VAL A 277 13.57 -17.41 -36.26
C VAL A 277 13.23 -16.23 -35.36
N THR A 278 12.63 -16.50 -34.20
CA THR A 278 12.15 -15.45 -33.31
C THR A 278 12.91 -15.46 -31.99
N CYS A 279 13.50 -14.33 -31.60
CA CYS A 279 14.14 -14.14 -30.31
C CYS A 279 13.29 -13.21 -29.45
N VAL A 280 12.85 -13.70 -28.28
CA VAL A 280 11.97 -12.99 -27.36
C VAL A 280 12.72 -12.73 -26.07
N VAL A 281 12.68 -11.48 -25.64
CA VAL A 281 13.23 -11.02 -24.36
C VAL A 281 12.07 -10.58 -23.49
N VAL A 282 11.99 -11.15 -22.29
CA VAL A 282 10.97 -10.86 -21.26
C VAL A 282 11.66 -10.41 -19.98
N ASP A 283 10.87 -9.92 -19.02
CA ASP A 283 11.38 -9.41 -17.74
C ASP A 283 12.33 -8.22 -17.89
N VAL A 284 12.19 -7.45 -18.98
CA VAL A 284 12.96 -6.22 -19.22
C VAL A 284 12.44 -5.13 -18.27
N SER A 285 13.33 -4.51 -17.50
CA SER A 285 12.95 -3.48 -16.54
C SER A 285 12.49 -2.18 -17.21
N GLN A 286 11.71 -1.38 -16.49
CA GLN A 286 11.35 -0.03 -16.94
C GLN A 286 12.52 0.95 -16.82
N GLU A 287 13.47 0.68 -15.93
CA GLU A 287 14.65 1.53 -15.69
C GLU A 287 15.67 1.42 -16.84
N ASN A 288 15.87 0.20 -17.36
CA ASN A 288 16.76 -0.09 -18.48
C ASN A 288 16.02 -0.80 -19.62
N PRO A 289 15.12 -0.10 -20.35
CA PRO A 289 14.24 -0.72 -21.34
C PRO A 289 14.92 -1.00 -22.69
N GLU A 290 16.16 -0.56 -22.88
CA GLU A 290 16.89 -0.69 -24.14
C GLU A 290 17.50 -2.10 -24.28
N VAL A 291 17.13 -2.79 -25.35
CA VAL A 291 17.58 -4.16 -25.64
C VAL A 291 18.24 -4.18 -27.01
N GLN A 292 19.50 -4.63 -27.05
CA GLN A 292 20.26 -4.76 -28.28
C GLN A 292 20.32 -6.22 -28.72
N PHE A 293 20.06 -6.47 -30.01
CA PHE A 293 20.10 -7.80 -30.62
C PHE A 293 21.24 -7.87 -31.63
N SER A 294 22.04 -8.93 -31.57
CA SER A 294 22.98 -9.33 -32.61
C SER A 294 22.64 -10.74 -33.06
N TRP A 295 22.53 -10.94 -34.36
CA TRP A 295 22.18 -12.22 -34.96
C TRP A 295 23.36 -12.81 -35.70
N TYR A 296 23.55 -14.13 -35.60
CA TYR A 296 24.57 -14.86 -36.34
C TYR A 296 23.98 -16.11 -36.98
N VAL A 297 24.40 -16.41 -38.20
CA VAL A 297 24.08 -17.65 -38.92
C VAL A 297 25.40 -18.37 -39.19
N ASP A 298 25.56 -19.59 -38.66
CA ASP A 298 26.83 -20.35 -38.66
C ASP A 298 28.04 -19.52 -38.20
N GLY A 299 27.81 -18.63 -37.23
CA GLY A 299 28.85 -17.75 -36.67
C GLY A 299 29.12 -16.46 -37.45
N VAL A 300 28.52 -16.26 -38.63
CA VAL A 300 28.61 -15.01 -39.40
C VAL A 300 27.51 -14.04 -38.97
N GLU A 301 27.87 -12.80 -38.62
CA GLU A 301 26.91 -11.78 -38.19
C GLU A 301 26.01 -11.33 -39.34
N VAL A 302 24.70 -11.18 -39.05
CA VAL A 302 23.69 -10.76 -40.01
C VAL A 302 22.84 -9.61 -39.46
N HIS A 303 22.39 -8.72 -40.35
CA HIS A 303 21.66 -7.50 -39.99
C HIS A 303 20.27 -7.39 -40.61
N THR A 304 19.76 -8.47 -41.22
CA THR A 304 18.42 -8.50 -41.85
C THR A 304 17.28 -8.67 -40.85
N ALA A 305 17.57 -8.88 -39.56
CA ALA A 305 16.58 -9.02 -38.52
C ALA A 305 15.79 -7.74 -38.28
N GLN A 306 14.52 -7.90 -37.92
CA GLN A 306 13.60 -6.82 -37.62
C GLN A 306 13.16 -6.91 -36.17
N THR A 307 13.41 -5.84 -35.41
CA THR A 307 12.97 -5.73 -34.02
C THR A 307 11.64 -5.00 -33.95
N ARG A 308 10.65 -5.64 -33.34
CA ARG A 308 9.32 -5.08 -33.12
C ARG A 308 9.35 -4.02 -32.01
N PRO A 309 8.38 -3.09 -31.97
CA PRO A 309 8.23 -2.19 -30.84
C PRO A 309 8.09 -2.95 -29.52
N LYS A 310 8.64 -2.40 -28.44
CA LYS A 310 8.53 -2.97 -27.09
C LYS A 310 7.08 -2.93 -26.61
N GLU A 311 6.63 -4.02 -26.00
CA GLU A 311 5.27 -4.22 -25.49
C GLU A 311 5.29 -4.25 -23.96
N GLU A 312 4.53 -3.39 -23.29
CA GLU A 312 4.40 -3.42 -21.83
C GLU A 312 3.56 -4.63 -21.38
N GLN A 313 4.03 -5.33 -20.35
CA GLN A 313 3.38 -6.50 -19.78
C GLN A 313 2.63 -6.13 -18.48
N PHE A 314 1.62 -6.93 -18.11
CA PHE A 314 0.81 -6.72 -16.89
C PHE A 314 1.62 -6.70 -15.58
N ASN A 315 2.82 -7.29 -15.58
CA ASN A 315 3.75 -7.32 -14.45
C ASN A 315 4.74 -6.14 -14.44
N SER A 316 4.47 -5.08 -15.21
CA SER A 316 5.32 -3.88 -15.31
C SER A 316 6.72 -4.13 -15.87
N THR A 317 6.89 -5.16 -16.69
CA THR A 317 8.10 -5.42 -17.49
C THR A 317 7.83 -5.16 -18.97
N TYR A 318 8.87 -5.02 -19.79
CA TYR A 318 8.73 -5.00 -21.24
C TYR A 318 9.00 -6.37 -21.86
N ARG A 319 8.29 -6.64 -22.96
CA ARG A 319 8.56 -7.72 -23.89
C ARG A 319 9.09 -7.14 -25.18
N VAL A 320 10.26 -7.61 -25.61
CA VAL A 320 10.91 -7.17 -26.86
C VAL A 320 11.15 -8.38 -27.75
N VAL A 321 10.78 -8.25 -29.03
CA VAL A 321 10.86 -9.36 -29.99
C VAL A 321 11.69 -8.94 -31.19
N SER A 322 12.75 -9.69 -31.46
CA SER A 322 13.51 -9.59 -32.70
C SER A 322 13.23 -10.81 -33.57
N VAL A 323 12.98 -10.59 -34.85
CA VAL A 323 12.60 -11.62 -35.81
C VAL A 323 13.61 -11.62 -36.94
N LEU A 324 14.25 -12.76 -37.19
CA LEU A 324 15.18 -12.95 -38.30
C LEU A 324 14.47 -13.75 -39.40
N PRO A 325 14.13 -13.14 -40.55
CA PRO A 325 13.73 -13.87 -41.75
C PRO A 325 14.90 -14.70 -42.27
N ILE A 326 14.66 -15.96 -42.57
CA ILE A 326 15.69 -16.91 -43.01
C ILE A 326 15.29 -17.59 -44.32
N GLN A 327 16.24 -18.23 -45.00
CA GLN A 327 15.94 -19.06 -46.16
C GLN A 327 15.50 -20.46 -45.73
N HIS A 328 14.59 -21.08 -46.49
CA HIS A 328 14.12 -22.46 -46.23
C HIS A 328 15.28 -23.44 -46.14
N GLN A 329 16.22 -23.37 -47.09
CA GLN A 329 17.34 -24.30 -47.18
C GLN A 329 18.32 -24.17 -46.02
N ASP A 330 18.50 -22.97 -45.47
CA ASP A 330 19.37 -22.74 -44.31
C ASP A 330 18.87 -23.52 -43.08
N TRP A 331 17.57 -23.47 -42.82
CA TRP A 331 16.95 -24.25 -41.74
C TRP A 331 17.01 -25.76 -42.00
N LEU A 332 16.60 -26.19 -43.19
CA LEU A 332 16.51 -27.62 -43.54
C LEU A 332 17.88 -28.31 -43.56
N ASN A 333 18.94 -27.59 -43.92
CA ASN A 333 20.34 -28.05 -43.86
C ASN A 333 20.91 -28.09 -42.44
N GLY A 334 20.17 -27.60 -41.45
CA GLY A 334 20.60 -27.62 -40.06
C GLY A 334 21.61 -26.54 -39.69
N LYS A 335 21.60 -25.39 -40.38
CA LYS A 335 22.42 -24.24 -39.97
C LYS A 335 22.07 -23.79 -38.56
N GLU A 336 23.06 -23.22 -37.88
CA GLU A 336 22.91 -22.71 -36.52
C GLU A 336 22.56 -21.23 -36.52
N PHE A 337 21.45 -20.89 -35.87
CA PHE A 337 20.98 -19.51 -35.69
C PHE A 337 21.21 -19.08 -34.25
N LYS A 338 21.94 -18.00 -34.07
CA LYS A 338 22.33 -17.48 -32.76
C LYS A 338 21.76 -16.09 -32.57
N CYS A 339 20.99 -15.92 -31.49
CA CYS A 339 20.55 -14.62 -30.99
C CYS A 339 21.39 -14.25 -29.76
N LYS A 340 22.13 -13.14 -29.84
CA LYS A 340 22.88 -12.55 -28.73
C LYS A 340 22.17 -11.27 -28.30
N VAL A 341 21.85 -11.18 -27.02
CA VAL A 341 21.07 -10.08 -26.43
C VAL A 341 21.92 -9.36 -25.39
N ASN A 342 21.95 -8.04 -25.47
CA ASN A 342 22.64 -7.17 -24.53
C ASN A 342 21.65 -6.16 -23.90
N ASN A 343 21.75 -5.97 -22.58
CA ASN A 343 20.92 -5.05 -21.80
C ASN A 343 21.72 -4.62 -20.55
N LYS A 344 21.46 -3.42 -20.01
CA LYS A 344 22.21 -2.88 -18.88
C LYS A 344 21.98 -3.63 -17.56
N ASP A 345 20.84 -4.29 -17.40
CA ASP A 345 20.55 -5.11 -16.22
C ASP A 345 21.21 -6.49 -16.29
N LEU A 346 21.84 -6.83 -17.42
CA LEU A 346 22.58 -8.09 -17.57
C LEU A 346 24.06 -7.88 -17.26
N PRO A 347 24.67 -8.73 -16.41
CA PRO A 347 26.11 -8.67 -16.15
C PRO A 347 26.94 -9.08 -17.38
N ALA A 348 26.37 -9.89 -18.28
CA ALA A 348 26.97 -10.28 -19.54
C ALA A 348 25.88 -10.55 -20.61
N PRO A 349 26.18 -10.39 -21.91
CA PRO A 349 25.22 -10.68 -22.98
C PRO A 349 24.74 -12.14 -22.97
N ILE A 350 23.42 -12.35 -22.97
CA ILE A 350 22.84 -13.69 -23.05
C ILE A 350 22.80 -14.15 -24.50
N THR A 351 23.26 -15.36 -24.77
CA THR A 351 23.26 -15.96 -26.10
C THR A 351 22.40 -17.21 -26.13
N ARG A 352 21.50 -17.29 -27.11
CA ARG A 352 20.67 -18.48 -27.39
C ARG A 352 20.92 -18.94 -28.82
N ILE A 353 21.01 -20.26 -28.99
CA ILE A 353 21.28 -20.91 -30.28
C ILE A 353 20.12 -21.86 -30.57
N ILE A 354 19.70 -21.91 -31.82
CA ILE A 354 18.72 -22.86 -32.31
C ILE A 354 19.08 -23.35 -33.70
N SER A 355 18.76 -24.61 -33.97
CA SER A 355 18.86 -25.23 -35.29
C SER A 355 17.81 -26.32 -35.38
N LYS A 356 17.60 -26.84 -36.59
CA LYS A 356 16.74 -28.00 -36.82
C LYS A 356 17.23 -29.19 -35.99
N ALA A 357 16.29 -29.98 -35.45
CA ALA A 357 16.61 -31.18 -34.69
C ALA A 357 17.42 -32.19 -35.53
N LYS A 358 18.51 -32.70 -34.95
CA LYS A 358 19.43 -33.64 -35.60
C LYS A 358 18.95 -35.07 -35.42
N GLY A 359 18.76 -35.80 -36.50
CA GLY A 359 18.45 -37.23 -36.47
C GLY A 359 18.00 -37.73 -37.84
N GLN A 360 17.78 -39.05 -37.94
CA GLN A 360 17.24 -39.64 -39.15
C GLN A 360 15.76 -39.30 -39.26
N THR A 361 15.37 -38.70 -40.38
CA THR A 361 13.97 -38.37 -40.66
C THR A 361 13.12 -39.62 -40.78
N ARG A 362 11.90 -39.57 -40.25
CA ARG A 362 10.91 -40.65 -40.32
C ARG A 362 9.56 -40.09 -40.74
N GLU A 363 8.95 -40.76 -41.71
CA GLU A 363 7.69 -40.35 -42.32
C GLU A 363 6.49 -40.56 -41.36
N PRO A 364 5.62 -39.54 -41.18
CA PRO A 364 4.42 -39.68 -40.37
C PRO A 364 3.41 -40.65 -40.99
N GLN A 365 2.85 -41.52 -40.16
CA GLN A 365 1.68 -42.30 -40.49
C GLN A 365 0.44 -41.55 -39.99
N VAL A 366 -0.49 -41.28 -40.91
CA VAL A 366 -1.69 -40.47 -40.65
C VAL A 366 -2.94 -41.35 -40.69
N TYR A 367 -3.73 -41.31 -39.63
CA TYR A 367 -4.98 -42.05 -39.47
C TYR A 367 -6.11 -41.10 -39.08
N THR A 368 -7.25 -41.21 -39.74
CA THR A 368 -8.46 -40.49 -39.37
C THR A 368 -9.42 -41.43 -38.64
N LEU A 369 -9.95 -40.99 -37.50
CA LEU A 369 -10.83 -41.76 -36.63
C LEU A 369 -12.20 -41.08 -36.57
N PRO A 370 -13.30 -41.84 -36.79
CA PRO A 370 -14.65 -41.28 -36.73
C PRO A 370 -15.04 -40.93 -35.29
N PRO A 371 -16.12 -40.15 -35.10
CA PRO A 371 -16.66 -39.91 -33.77
C PRO A 371 -17.03 -41.20 -33.05
N HIS A 372 -16.79 -41.24 -31.73
CA HIS A 372 -17.22 -42.35 -30.90
C HIS A 372 -18.76 -42.48 -30.90
N ALA A 373 -19.29 -43.70 -30.83
CA ALA A 373 -20.74 -43.95 -30.92
C ALA A 373 -21.55 -43.18 -29.87
N GLU A 374 -21.01 -43.04 -28.65
CA GLU A 374 -21.65 -42.28 -27.57
C GLU A 374 -21.70 -40.76 -27.85
N GLU A 375 -20.75 -40.21 -28.61
CA GLU A 375 -20.78 -38.79 -29.00
C GLU A 375 -21.90 -38.50 -30.00
N LEU A 376 -22.41 -39.51 -30.72
CA LEU A 376 -23.53 -39.34 -31.64
C LEU A 376 -24.84 -38.99 -30.93
N SER A 377 -24.91 -39.11 -29.60
CA SER A 377 -26.02 -38.58 -28.81
C SER A 377 -26.02 -37.05 -28.68
N ARG A 378 -24.86 -36.41 -28.93
CA ARG A 378 -24.64 -34.96 -28.78
C ARG A 378 -24.94 -34.19 -30.06
N SER A 379 -25.07 -32.86 -29.94
CA SER A 379 -25.24 -31.95 -31.09
C SER A 379 -23.97 -31.75 -31.91
N LYS A 380 -22.80 -31.87 -31.26
CA LYS A 380 -21.47 -31.81 -31.88
C LYS A 380 -20.71 -33.10 -31.66
N VAL A 381 -19.94 -33.50 -32.66
CA VAL A 381 -19.16 -34.73 -32.70
C VAL A 381 -17.70 -34.41 -33.02
N SER A 382 -16.77 -35.23 -32.52
CA SER A 382 -15.34 -35.03 -32.72
C SER A 382 -14.80 -35.98 -33.77
N ILE A 383 -14.14 -35.43 -34.79
CA ILE A 383 -13.33 -36.20 -35.74
C ILE A 383 -11.87 -36.09 -35.27
N THR A 384 -11.16 -37.20 -35.23
CA THR A 384 -9.78 -37.22 -34.73
C THR A 384 -8.81 -37.60 -35.83
N CYS A 385 -7.66 -36.92 -35.90
CA CYS A 385 -6.54 -37.28 -36.74
C CYS A 385 -5.37 -37.67 -35.85
N LEU A 386 -4.93 -38.92 -35.95
CA LEU A 386 -3.77 -39.45 -35.28
C LEU A 386 -2.59 -39.42 -36.26
N VAL A 387 -1.51 -38.77 -35.85
CA VAL A 387 -0.25 -38.74 -36.60
C VAL A 387 0.81 -39.39 -35.72
N ILE A 388 1.42 -40.48 -36.15
CA ILE A 388 2.39 -41.27 -35.36
C ILE A 388 3.64 -41.60 -36.17
N GLY A 389 4.73 -41.97 -35.50
CA GLY A 389 5.92 -42.55 -36.12
C GLY A 389 6.85 -41.55 -36.80
N PHE A 390 6.69 -40.24 -36.56
CA PHE A 390 7.44 -39.21 -37.27
C PHE A 390 8.65 -38.68 -36.49
N TYR A 391 9.65 -38.21 -37.24
CA TYR A 391 10.80 -37.48 -36.72
C TYR A 391 11.35 -36.58 -37.82
N PRO A 392 11.72 -35.31 -37.55
CA PRO A 392 11.74 -34.58 -36.27
C PRO A 392 10.33 -34.19 -35.77
N PRO A 393 10.20 -33.65 -34.54
CA PRO A 393 8.90 -33.24 -33.98
C PRO A 393 8.25 -32.05 -34.70
N ASP A 394 8.98 -31.31 -35.55
CA ASP A 394 8.46 -30.17 -36.31
C ASP A 394 7.45 -30.64 -37.36
N ILE A 395 6.16 -30.39 -37.12
CA ILE A 395 5.05 -30.85 -37.96
C ILE A 395 3.90 -29.84 -37.91
N ASP A 396 3.15 -29.72 -39.00
CA ASP A 396 1.95 -28.89 -39.08
C ASP A 396 0.74 -29.76 -39.45
N VAL A 397 -0.40 -29.50 -38.82
CA VAL A 397 -1.65 -30.25 -39.06
C VAL A 397 -2.81 -29.29 -39.20
N GLU A 398 -3.47 -29.35 -40.34
CA GLU A 398 -4.62 -28.53 -40.69
C GLU A 398 -5.84 -29.40 -41.04
N TRP A 399 -7.02 -28.84 -40.86
CA TRP A 399 -8.26 -29.47 -41.30
C TRP A 399 -8.84 -28.76 -42.51
N GLN A 400 -9.45 -29.53 -43.40
CA GLN A 400 -10.25 -29.03 -44.51
C GLN A 400 -11.63 -29.68 -44.48
N ARG A 401 -12.65 -28.93 -44.89
CA ARG A 401 -14.02 -29.40 -45.07
C ARG A 401 -14.42 -29.17 -46.52
N ASN A 402 -14.78 -30.24 -47.22
CA ASN A 402 -15.15 -30.21 -48.64
C ASN A 402 -14.12 -29.46 -49.52
N GLY A 403 -12.82 -29.67 -49.26
CA GLY A 403 -11.72 -29.02 -49.97
C GLY A 403 -11.44 -27.56 -49.59
N GLN A 404 -12.15 -26.99 -48.61
CA GLN A 404 -11.89 -25.64 -48.09
C GLN A 404 -11.18 -25.71 -46.73
N PRO A 405 -10.16 -24.87 -46.48
CA PRO A 405 -9.42 -24.85 -45.23
C PRO A 405 -10.31 -24.39 -44.06
N GLU A 406 -10.19 -25.09 -42.94
CA GLU A 406 -10.89 -24.74 -41.70
C GLU A 406 -10.06 -23.78 -40.84
N PRO A 407 -10.69 -22.78 -40.22
CA PRO A 407 -10.01 -21.90 -39.27
C PRO A 407 -9.39 -22.69 -38.10
N GLU A 408 -8.17 -22.33 -37.70
CA GLU A 408 -7.43 -22.97 -36.58
C GLU A 408 -8.23 -23.01 -35.26
N GLY A 409 -9.18 -22.08 -35.05
CA GLY A 409 -10.03 -22.08 -33.86
C GLY A 409 -11.05 -23.22 -33.78
N ASN A 410 -11.32 -23.92 -34.88
CA ASN A 410 -12.34 -24.98 -34.95
C ASN A 410 -11.81 -26.36 -34.56
N TYR A 411 -10.49 -26.54 -34.54
CA TYR A 411 -9.82 -27.78 -34.16
C TYR A 411 -8.72 -27.52 -33.13
N ARG A 412 -8.27 -28.57 -32.46
CA ARG A 412 -7.18 -28.50 -31.49
C ARG A 412 -6.21 -29.63 -31.72
N THR A 413 -4.94 -29.27 -31.92
CA THR A 413 -3.84 -30.23 -32.11
C THR A 413 -2.99 -30.27 -30.84
N THR A 414 -2.68 -31.46 -30.34
CA THR A 414 -1.78 -31.65 -29.20
C THR A 414 -0.33 -31.38 -29.61
N PRO A 415 0.55 -30.91 -28.71
CA PRO A 415 1.98 -30.89 -28.97
C PRO A 415 2.50 -32.30 -29.29
N PRO A 416 3.49 -32.46 -30.20
CA PRO A 416 4.18 -33.73 -30.43
C PRO A 416 4.66 -34.35 -29.11
N GLN A 417 4.25 -35.58 -28.84
CA GLN A 417 4.70 -36.37 -27.70
C GLN A 417 5.70 -37.41 -28.20
N GLN A 418 6.79 -37.60 -27.46
CA GLN A 418 7.78 -38.61 -27.81
C GLN A 418 7.24 -40.02 -27.48
N ASP A 419 7.40 -40.95 -28.40
CA ASP A 419 7.04 -42.36 -28.25
C ASP A 419 8.26 -43.18 -27.77
N VAL A 420 8.01 -44.42 -27.34
CA VAL A 420 9.01 -45.35 -26.79
C VAL A 420 10.11 -45.68 -27.80
N ASP A 421 9.81 -45.65 -29.10
CA ASP A 421 10.75 -45.93 -30.19
C ASP A 421 11.60 -44.71 -30.62
N GLY A 422 11.44 -43.58 -29.92
CA GLY A 422 12.13 -42.33 -30.19
C GLY A 422 11.49 -41.47 -31.29
N THR A 423 10.41 -41.94 -31.92
CA THR A 423 9.57 -41.12 -32.81
C THR A 423 8.61 -40.24 -32.02
N TYR A 424 7.79 -39.47 -32.72
CA TYR A 424 6.76 -38.64 -32.14
C TYR A 424 5.37 -39.04 -32.63
N PHE A 425 4.37 -38.75 -31.79
CA PHE A 425 2.97 -38.82 -32.15
C PHE A 425 2.20 -37.60 -31.64
N LEU A 426 1.06 -37.32 -32.26
CA LEU A 426 0.11 -36.31 -31.82
C LEU A 426 -1.32 -36.65 -32.26
N TYR A 427 -2.28 -35.95 -31.66
CA TYR A 427 -3.69 -36.00 -32.04
C TYR A 427 -4.16 -34.60 -32.43
N SER A 428 -4.95 -34.50 -33.50
CA SER A 428 -5.75 -33.32 -33.81
C SER A 428 -7.23 -33.65 -33.72
N LYS A 429 -7.98 -32.87 -32.93
CA LYS A 429 -9.42 -33.04 -32.71
C LYS A 429 -10.18 -31.91 -33.38
N PHE A 430 -11.05 -32.24 -34.32
CA PHE A 430 -11.92 -31.31 -35.01
C PHE A 430 -13.38 -31.50 -34.56
N SER A 431 -13.97 -30.46 -33.97
CA SER A 431 -15.36 -30.49 -33.50
C SER A 431 -16.31 -29.97 -34.57
N VAL A 432 -17.21 -30.82 -35.04
CA VAL A 432 -18.16 -30.51 -36.13
C VAL A 432 -19.59 -30.76 -35.69
N ASP A 433 -20.55 -30.11 -36.35
CA ASP A 433 -21.97 -30.35 -36.08
C ASP A 433 -22.37 -31.75 -36.54
N LYS A 434 -23.14 -32.47 -35.72
CA LYS A 434 -23.62 -33.82 -36.03
C LYS A 434 -24.36 -33.87 -37.37
N ALA A 435 -25.13 -32.83 -37.69
CA ALA A 435 -25.85 -32.73 -38.96
C ALA A 435 -24.89 -32.70 -40.16
N SER A 436 -23.77 -31.99 -40.07
CA SER A 436 -22.76 -31.92 -41.12
C SER A 436 -22.05 -33.27 -41.30
N TRP A 437 -21.73 -33.96 -40.20
CA TRP A 437 -21.19 -35.31 -40.23
C TRP A 437 -22.18 -36.32 -40.83
N GLN A 438 -23.44 -36.30 -40.40
CA GLN A 438 -24.48 -37.21 -40.88
C GLN A 438 -24.90 -36.94 -42.32
N GLY A 439 -24.81 -35.69 -42.78
CA GLY A 439 -25.09 -35.27 -44.15
C GLY A 439 -24.03 -35.67 -45.17
N GLY A 440 -23.03 -36.47 -44.80
CA GLY A 440 -21.99 -36.95 -45.72
C GLY A 440 -20.87 -35.95 -45.99
N GLY A 441 -20.65 -34.97 -45.10
CA GLY A 441 -19.53 -34.05 -45.21
C GLY A 441 -18.19 -34.80 -45.31
N ILE A 442 -17.29 -34.31 -46.18
CA ILE A 442 -15.95 -34.84 -46.34
C ILE A 442 -14.99 -33.97 -45.54
N PHE A 443 -14.34 -34.56 -44.56
CA PHE A 443 -13.36 -33.90 -43.70
C PHE A 443 -11.99 -34.46 -44.01
N GLN A 444 -10.99 -33.59 -44.13
CA GLN A 444 -9.64 -34.00 -44.51
C GLN A 444 -8.65 -33.46 -43.48
N CYS A 445 -7.84 -34.35 -42.95
CA CYS A 445 -6.68 -34.00 -42.13
C CYS A 445 -5.48 -33.87 -43.07
N ALA A 446 -4.98 -32.66 -43.22
CA ALA A 446 -3.79 -32.33 -43.99
C ALA A 446 -2.60 -32.22 -43.05
N VAL A 447 -1.52 -32.93 -43.36
CA VAL A 447 -0.30 -33.00 -42.52
C VAL A 447 0.88 -32.57 -43.37
N MET A 448 1.66 -31.63 -42.85
CA MET A 448 2.89 -31.16 -43.47
C MET A 448 4.09 -31.53 -42.61
N HIS A 449 5.03 -32.27 -43.19
CA HIS A 449 6.23 -32.76 -42.52
C HIS A 449 7.35 -32.94 -43.54
N GLU A 450 8.60 -32.70 -43.15
CA GLU A 450 9.74 -32.75 -44.07
C GLU A 450 10.04 -34.14 -44.65
N ALA A 451 9.64 -35.21 -43.96
CA ALA A 451 9.86 -36.58 -44.42
C ALA A 451 8.80 -37.05 -45.44
N LEU A 452 7.73 -36.29 -45.64
CA LEU A 452 6.68 -36.60 -46.59
C LEU A 452 7.09 -36.22 -48.02
N HIS A 453 6.62 -36.99 -49.00
CA HIS A 453 6.72 -36.59 -50.41
C HIS A 453 6.02 -35.24 -50.63
N ASN A 454 6.71 -34.29 -51.27
CA ASN A 454 6.28 -32.89 -51.42
C ASN A 454 5.92 -32.19 -50.08
N HIS A 455 6.44 -32.70 -48.97
CA HIS A 455 6.20 -32.22 -47.61
C HIS A 455 4.72 -32.21 -47.18
N TYR A 456 3.86 -32.98 -47.85
CA TYR A 456 2.41 -32.92 -47.65
C TYR A 456 1.75 -34.29 -47.82
N THR A 457 0.82 -34.62 -46.93
CA THR A 457 -0.10 -35.75 -47.09
C THR A 457 -1.47 -35.38 -46.56
N GLN A 458 -2.50 -36.08 -47.03
CA GLN A 458 -3.86 -35.86 -46.55
C GLN A 458 -4.62 -37.16 -46.39
N LYS A 459 -5.46 -37.23 -45.35
CA LYS A 459 -6.37 -38.34 -45.11
C LYS A 459 -7.79 -37.82 -44.97
N SER A 460 -8.69 -38.39 -45.77
CA SER A 460 -10.10 -38.05 -45.75
C SER A 460 -10.86 -38.95 -44.77
N ILE A 461 -11.95 -38.42 -44.23
CA ILE A 461 -12.94 -39.16 -43.46
C ILE A 461 -14.31 -38.56 -43.69
N SER A 462 -15.28 -39.45 -43.85
CA SER A 462 -16.70 -39.13 -43.97
C SER A 462 -17.50 -40.27 -43.34
N LYS A 463 -18.79 -40.02 -43.11
CA LYS A 463 -19.68 -41.10 -42.65
C LYS A 463 -19.77 -42.16 -43.74
N THR A 464 -19.37 -43.38 -43.42
CA THR A 464 -19.48 -44.53 -44.33
C THR A 464 -20.97 -44.85 -44.54
N PRO A 465 -21.48 -44.91 -45.78
CA PRO A 465 -22.83 -45.39 -46.02
C PRO A 465 -22.91 -46.89 -45.73
N GLY A 466 -23.69 -47.30 -44.71
CA GLY A 466 -24.08 -48.71 -44.55
C GLY A 466 -23.69 -49.46 -43.27
N LYS A 467 -23.24 -48.80 -42.19
CA LYS A 467 -23.21 -49.40 -40.85
C LYS A 467 -23.73 -48.44 -39.78
#